data_AF-A0A7X0RQ79-F1
#
_entry.id   AF-A0A7X0RQ79-F1
#
_cell.length_a   1.000
_cell.length_b   1.000
_cell.length_c   1.000
_cell.angle_alpha   90.00
_cell.angle_beta   90.00
_cell.angle_gamma   90.00
#
_symmetry.space_group_name_H-M   'P 1'
#
loop_
_entity.id
_entity.type
_entity.pdbx_description
1 polymer ?
#
loop_
_entity_poly.entity_id
_entity_poly.type
_entity_poly.pdbx_seq_one_letter_code
_entity_poly.pdbx_strand_id
1 'polypeptide(L)' 'MPIRYPLRDEPGKTMFVFEKLGKIYGHVIKDRTDKSPAKFVFETTKYDTLELLKADYPEAE' A
#
# COMPACT_ATOMS: atom_id res chain seq x y z
N MET A 1 -7.76 -5.01 -11.53
CA MET A 1 -6.30 -4.70 -11.52
C MET A 1 -5.97 -4.22 -10.12
N PRO A 2 -4.85 -4.66 -9.50
CA PRO A 2 -4.48 -4.17 -8.17
C PRO A 2 -4.24 -2.65 -8.22
N ILE A 3 -4.88 -1.91 -7.32
CA ILE A 3 -4.69 -0.46 -7.19
C ILE A 3 -3.34 -0.26 -6.50
N ARG A 4 -2.51 0.64 -6.99
CA ARG A 4 -1.27 1.03 -6.29
C ARG A 4 -1.16 2.53 -6.22
N TYR A 5 -0.64 3.04 -5.12
CA TYR A 5 -0.48 4.47 -4.92
C TYR A 5 0.69 4.79 -3.98
N PRO A 6 1.38 5.93 -4.17
CA PRO A 6 2.42 6.38 -3.27
C PRO A 6 1.82 6.75 -1.91
N LEU A 7 2.51 6.43 -0.81
CA LEU A 7 2.04 6.80 0.53
C LEU A 7 2.42 8.25 0.86
N ARG A 8 1.45 9.04 1.33
CA ARG A 8 1.66 10.44 1.73
C ARG A 8 2.63 10.56 2.90
N ASP A 9 2.38 9.76 3.93
CA ASP A 9 3.09 9.87 5.20
C ASP A 9 4.41 9.07 5.19
N GLU A 10 4.62 8.22 4.18
CA GLU A 10 5.81 7.38 4.01
C GLU A 10 6.45 7.56 2.63
N PRO A 11 7.15 8.68 2.37
CA PRO A 11 7.76 8.95 1.07
C PRO A 11 8.77 7.87 0.66
N GLY A 12 8.73 7.47 -0.61
CA GLY A 12 9.53 6.36 -1.14
C GLY A 12 8.98 4.98 -0.77
N LYS A 13 7.71 4.91 -0.36
CA LYS A 13 6.95 3.67 -0.25
C LYS A 13 5.68 3.75 -1.09
N THR A 14 5.35 2.62 -1.69
CA THR A 14 4.14 2.41 -2.48
C THR A 14 3.23 1.42 -1.79
N MET A 15 1.95 1.76 -1.68
CA MET A 15 0.89 0.85 -1.27
C MET A 15 0.39 0.06 -2.48
N PHE A 16 0.26 -1.25 -2.34
CA PHE A 16 -0.41 -2.13 -3.29
C PHE A 16 -1.66 -2.71 -2.65
N VAL A 17 -2.82 -2.35 -3.18
CA VAL A 17 -4.10 -2.81 -2.67
C VAL A 17 -4.56 -4.07 -3.38
N PHE A 18 -4.95 -5.03 -2.56
CA PHE A 18 -5.49 -6.31 -2.96
C PHE A 18 -6.87 -6.52 -2.34
N GLU A 19 -7.69 -7.29 -3.03
CA GLU A 19 -8.98 -7.76 -2.54
C GLU A 19 -8.96 -9.28 -2.47
N LYS A 20 -9.38 -9.85 -1.33
CA LYS A 20 -9.51 -11.29 -1.14
C LYS A 20 -10.71 -11.59 -0.27
N LEU A 21 -11.65 -12.40 -0.79
CA LEU A 21 -12.86 -12.82 -0.09
C LEU A 21 -13.69 -11.62 0.43
N GLY A 22 -13.84 -10.57 -0.39
CA GLY A 22 -14.60 -9.36 -0.05
C GLY A 22 -13.94 -8.47 1.01
N LYS A 23 -12.66 -8.72 1.34
CA LYS A 23 -11.86 -7.86 2.22
C LYS A 23 -10.73 -7.22 1.45
N ILE A 24 -10.41 -5.99 1.80
CA ILE A 24 -9.36 -5.19 1.18
C ILE A 24 -8.15 -5.13 2.10
N TYR A 25 -6.95 -5.32 1.57
CA TYR A 25 -5.70 -5.22 2.33
C TYR A 25 -4.59 -4.67 1.44
N GLY A 26 -3.57 -4.10 2.07
CA GLY A 26 -2.49 -3.42 1.40
C GLY A 26 -1.14 -4.07 1.67
N HIS A 27 -0.27 -4.11 0.67
CA HIS A 27 1.16 -4.37 0.86
C HIS A 27 1.92 -3.07 0.71
N VAL A 28 2.61 -2.66 1.77
CA VAL A 28 3.52 -1.52 1.71
C VAL A 28 4.87 -2.00 1.24
N ILE A 29 5.31 -1.47 0.11
CA ILE A 29 6.60 -1.80 -0.51
C ILE A 29 7.47 -0.55 -0.46
N LYS A 30 8.70 -0.69 0.02
CA LYS A 30 9.74 0.32 -0.12
C LYS A 30 10.21 0.31 -1.57
N ASP A 31 10.20 1.47 -2.21
CA ASP A 31 10.51 1.58 -3.62
C ASP A 31 11.95 1.18 -3.93
N ARG A 32 12.17 0.70 -5.16
CA ARG A 32 13.50 0.39 -5.66
C ARG A 32 14.32 1.67 -5.76
N THR A 33 15.56 1.61 -5.31
CA THR A 33 16.58 2.62 -5.60
C THR A 33 17.68 2.02 -6.47
N ASP A 34 18.57 2.84 -7.02
CA ASP A 34 19.70 2.34 -7.82
C ASP A 34 20.59 1.36 -7.06
N LYS A 35 20.56 1.41 -5.72
CA LYS A 35 21.41 0.60 -4.83
C LYS A 35 20.64 -0.49 -4.07
N SER A 36 19.31 -0.56 -4.18
CA SER A 36 18.51 -1.50 -3.41
C SER A 36 17.23 -1.93 -4.13
N PRO A 37 16.91 -3.23 -4.18
CA PRO A 37 15.67 -3.70 -4.79
C PRO A 37 14.46 -3.20 -4.00
N ALA A 38 13.29 -3.16 -4.66
CA ALA A 38 12.04 -2.91 -3.98
C ALA A 38 11.83 -4.01 -2.91
N LYS A 39 11.42 -3.61 -1.70
CA LYS A 39 11.33 -4.53 -0.57
C LYS A 39 9.95 -4.43 0.07
N PHE A 40 9.30 -5.58 0.20
CA PHE A 40 8.10 -5.70 1.01
C PHE A 40 8.41 -5.30 2.46
N VAL A 41 7.68 -4.32 2.98
CA VAL A 41 7.84 -3.82 4.34
C VAL A 41 6.88 -4.56 5.26
N PHE A 42 5.58 -4.50 4.96
CA PHE A 42 4.55 -5.20 5.72
C PHE A 42 3.20 -5.26 4.96
N GLU A 43 2.30 -6.12 5.45
CA GLU A 43 0.91 -6.25 5.00
C GLU A 43 0.00 -5.59 6.04
N THR A 44 -0.92 -4.75 5.59
CA THR A 44 -1.89 -4.09 6.47
C THR A 44 -2.90 -5.09 7.03
N THR A 45 -3.66 -4.66 8.03
CA THR A 45 -4.89 -5.37 8.41
C THR A 45 -5.88 -5.41 7.23
N LYS A 46 -6.86 -6.31 7.35
CA LYS A 46 -7.95 -6.41 6.39
C LYS A 46 -9.04 -5.40 6.73
N TYR A 47 -9.48 -4.66 5.73
CA TYR A 47 -10.51 -3.65 5.77
C TYR A 47 -11.74 -4.12 4.99
N ASP A 48 -12.88 -3.49 5.28
CA ASP A 48 -14.13 -3.70 4.55
C ASP A 48 -14.19 -2.89 3.25
N THR A 49 -13.57 -1.72 3.22
CA THR A 49 -13.60 -0.82 2.06
C THR A 49 -12.24 -0.20 1.78
N LEU A 50 -12.03 0.25 0.55
CA LEU A 50 -10.82 0.95 0.13
C LEU A 50 -10.66 2.27 0.88
N GLU A 51 -11.78 2.93 1.20
CA GLU A 51 -11.82 4.20 1.92
C GLU A 51 -11.23 4.06 3.33
N LEU A 52 -11.56 2.98 4.05
CA LEU A 52 -11.00 2.71 5.37
C LEU A 52 -9.48 2.46 5.28
N LEU A 53 -9.04 1.73 4.26
CA LEU A 53 -7.61 1.52 4.03
C LEU A 53 -6.91 2.85 3.72
N LYS A 54 -7.49 3.70 2.87
CA LYS A 54 -6.93 5.02 2.52
C LYS A 54 -7.00 6.03 3.67
N ALA A 55 -7.89 5.85 4.64
CA ALA A 55 -7.92 6.67 5.84
C ALA A 55 -6.69 6.43 6.73
N ASP A 56 -6.30 5.15 6.88
CA ASP A 56 -5.10 4.76 7.64
C ASP A 56 -3.81 4.94 6.83
N TYR A 57 -3.89 4.74 5.51
CA TYR A 57 -2.77 4.80 4.57
C TYR A 57 -3.09 5.76 3.42
N PRO A 58 -3.02 7.07 3.66
CA PRO A 58 -3.39 8.07 2.66
C PRO A 58 -2.44 8.07 1.46
N GLU A 59 -3.03 8.32 0.30
CA GLU A 59 -2.32 8.51 -0.97
C GLU A 59 -1.60 9.86 -0.99
N ALA A 60 -0.37 9.88 -1.49
CA ALA A 60 0.35 11.13 -1.74
C ALA A 60 -0.30 11.85 -2.93
N GLU A 61 -0.52 13.15 -2.77
CA GLU A 61 -1.05 14.04 -3.82
C GLU A 61 -0.17 14.08 -5.08
#